data_AF-A0A524AWU1-F1
#
_entry.id   AF-A0A524AWU1-F1
#
_cell.length_a   1.000
_cell.length_b   1.000
_cell.length_c   1.000
_cell.angle_alpha   90.00
_cell.angle_beta   90.00
_cell.angle_gamma   90.00
#
_symmetry.space_group_name_H-M   'P 1'
#
loop_
_entity.id
_entity.type
_entity.pdbx_description
1 polymer ?
#
loop_
_entity_poly.entity_id
_entity_poly.type
_entity_poly.pdbx_seq_one_letter_code
_entity_poly.pdbx_strand_id
1 'polypeptide(L)'
;MKFFILLVLTTNLAFADDKGLEIAREVEARDSGWGNFVANMKMILTDRKGRSAVREIRTKNLEVDGDGDKSMSIFDTPRDIKGTAMLTFSHKLDMDDQWLYLPALKRVKRISSRNKSGPFMGSEFAYEDLGSQEVEKYEYIYLGEDQLNGVSAFKSKRVPRYKHTGYKKQIIWIDKDRYIPLRI
;
A
#
# COMPACT_ATOMS: atom_id res chain seq x y z
N MET A 1 -47.80 44.53 -3.15
CA MET A 1 -47.74 43.11 -3.56
C MET A 1 -46.29 42.82 -3.98
N LYS A 2 -45.46 42.25 -3.08
CA LYS A 2 -44.05 41.96 -3.37
C LYS A 2 -43.92 40.47 -3.68
N PHE A 3 -43.58 40.13 -4.93
CA PHE A 3 -43.27 38.77 -5.35
C PHE A 3 -41.89 38.38 -4.81
N PHE A 4 -41.82 37.29 -4.05
CA PHE A 4 -40.59 36.68 -3.59
C PHE A 4 -40.23 35.56 -4.57
N ILE A 5 -39.12 35.71 -5.31
CA ILE A 5 -38.58 34.68 -6.18
C ILE A 5 -37.77 33.71 -5.30
N LEU A 6 -38.23 32.46 -5.21
CA LEU A 6 -37.52 31.39 -4.54
C LEU A 6 -36.47 30.82 -5.52
N LEU A 7 -35.20 31.16 -5.29
CA LEU A 7 -34.07 30.58 -6.01
C LEU A 7 -33.85 29.16 -5.47
N VAL A 8 -34.26 28.14 -6.24
CA VAL A 8 -33.96 26.74 -5.93
C VAL A 8 -32.52 26.48 -6.34
N LEU A 9 -31.62 26.41 -5.36
CA LEU A 9 -30.24 25.96 -5.55
C LEU A 9 -30.26 24.43 -5.70
N THR A 10 -30.13 23.92 -6.91
CA THR A 10 -29.90 22.48 -7.14
C THR A 10 -28.45 22.16 -6.79
N THR A 11 -28.24 21.60 -5.60
CA THR A 11 -26.97 20.97 -5.25
C THR A 11 -26.84 19.70 -6.10
N ASN A 12 -25.94 19.73 -7.08
CA ASN A 12 -25.44 18.51 -7.69
C ASN A 12 -24.64 17.74 -6.63
N LEU A 13 -25.30 16.87 -5.87
CA LEU A 13 -24.60 15.77 -5.22
C LEU A 13 -24.08 14.87 -6.33
N ALA A 14 -22.81 15.05 -6.68
CA ALA A 14 -22.08 14.03 -7.41
C ALA A 14 -22.10 12.76 -6.55
N PHE A 15 -22.97 11.82 -6.88
CA PHE A 15 -22.86 10.46 -6.36
C PHE A 15 -21.47 9.97 -6.74
N ALA A 16 -20.63 9.74 -5.73
CA ALA A 16 -19.37 9.06 -5.94
C ALA A 16 -19.72 7.70 -6.55
N ASP A 17 -19.26 7.46 -7.78
CA ASP A 17 -19.39 6.19 -8.46
C ASP A 17 -18.73 5.10 -7.60
N ASP A 18 -19.55 4.23 -6.99
CA ASP A 18 -19.12 3.17 -6.07
C ASP A 18 -18.27 2.10 -6.78
N LYS A 19 -18.23 2.14 -8.12
CA LYS A 19 -17.44 1.21 -8.94
C LYS A 19 -15.97 1.15 -8.53
N GLY A 20 -15.37 2.26 -8.10
CA GLY A 20 -13.98 2.27 -7.63
C GLY A 20 -13.76 1.41 -6.39
N LEU A 21 -14.72 1.45 -5.45
CA LEU A 21 -14.71 0.65 -4.22
C LEU A 21 -15.09 -0.81 -4.52
N GLU A 22 -16.06 -1.05 -5.41
CA GLU A 22 -16.42 -2.39 -5.88
C GLU A 22 -15.20 -3.13 -6.45
N ILE A 23 -14.45 -2.48 -7.35
CA ILE A 23 -13.21 -3.05 -7.90
C ILE A 23 -12.21 -3.36 -6.80
N ALA A 24 -12.01 -2.47 -5.82
CA ALA A 24 -11.07 -2.68 -4.72
C ALA A 24 -11.47 -3.87 -3.83
N ARG A 25 -12.78 -4.05 -3.57
CA ARG A 25 -13.30 -5.21 -2.82
C ARG A 25 -13.14 -6.51 -3.58
N GLU A 26 -13.33 -6.50 -4.90
CA GLU A 26 -13.10 -7.69 -5.72
C GLU A 26 -11.61 -8.08 -5.77
N VAL A 27 -10.70 -7.09 -5.79
CA VAL A 27 -9.25 -7.34 -5.64
C VAL A 27 -8.97 -8.03 -4.30
N GLU A 28 -9.47 -7.48 -3.18
CA GLU A 28 -9.32 -8.06 -1.84
C GLU A 28 -9.90 -9.48 -1.76
N ALA A 29 -11.11 -9.70 -2.29
CA ALA A 29 -11.77 -11.00 -2.27
C ALA A 29 -10.94 -12.08 -2.98
N ARG A 30 -10.24 -11.73 -4.07
CA ARG A 30 -9.39 -12.66 -4.82
C ARG A 30 -7.99 -12.85 -4.23
N ASP A 31 -7.57 -11.97 -3.35
CA ASP A 31 -6.29 -12.04 -2.64
C ASP A 31 -6.44 -12.67 -1.23
N SER A 32 -7.51 -13.46 -1.02
CA SER A 32 -7.82 -14.11 0.25
C SER A 32 -7.65 -15.63 0.23
N GLY A 33 -7.35 -16.22 1.38
CA GLY A 33 -7.31 -17.67 1.62
C GLY A 33 -5.96 -18.34 1.36
N TRP A 34 -4.86 -17.57 1.26
CA TRP A 34 -3.51 -18.09 1.08
C TRP A 34 -2.83 -18.49 2.41
N GLY A 35 -3.33 -18.02 3.54
CA GLY A 35 -2.92 -18.43 4.89
C GLY A 35 -1.53 -17.92 5.29
N ASN A 36 -0.46 -18.53 4.78
CA ASN A 36 0.91 -18.04 5.01
C ASN A 36 1.87 -18.47 3.90
N PHE A 37 2.93 -17.69 3.69
CA PHE A 37 4.02 -18.07 2.81
C PHE A 37 5.36 -17.47 3.22
N VAL A 38 6.44 -18.01 2.65
CA VAL A 38 7.79 -17.49 2.73
C VAL A 38 8.31 -17.20 1.33
N ALA A 39 8.92 -16.04 1.13
CA ALA A 39 9.57 -15.70 -0.13
C ALA A 39 11.04 -15.31 0.07
N ASN A 40 11.90 -15.72 -0.85
CA ASN A 40 13.27 -15.25 -0.97
C ASN A 40 13.31 -14.20 -2.08
N MET A 41 13.80 -13.01 -1.76
CA MET A 41 13.74 -11.83 -2.61
C MET A 41 15.13 -11.22 -2.78
N LYS A 42 15.36 -10.59 -3.93
CA LYS A 42 16.53 -9.76 -4.19
C LYS A 42 16.07 -8.32 -4.41
N MET A 43 16.50 -7.42 -3.53
CA MET A 43 16.27 -5.99 -3.66
C MET A 43 17.51 -5.34 -4.28
N ILE A 44 17.34 -4.71 -5.44
CA ILE A 44 18.40 -4.06 -6.19
C ILE A 44 18.16 -2.55 -6.14
N LEU A 45 18.96 -1.83 -5.37
CA LEU A 45 18.90 -0.38 -5.27
C LEU A 45 19.84 0.20 -6.32
N THR A 46 19.35 1.08 -7.19
CA THR A 46 20.18 1.71 -8.22
C THR A 46 20.07 3.22 -8.12
N ASP A 47 21.19 3.89 -7.92
CA ASP A 47 21.21 5.35 -7.81
C ASP A 47 21.16 6.05 -9.19
N ARG A 48 21.00 7.38 -9.17
CA ARG A 48 20.96 8.19 -10.40
C ARG A 48 22.22 8.12 -11.26
N LYS A 49 23.35 7.67 -10.70
CA LYS A 49 24.63 7.50 -11.42
C LYS A 49 24.80 6.07 -11.94
N GLY A 50 23.80 5.20 -11.77
CA GLY A 50 23.83 3.81 -12.23
C GLY A 50 24.58 2.86 -11.30
N ARG A 51 24.94 3.28 -10.09
CA ARG A 51 25.58 2.37 -9.11
C ARG A 51 24.52 1.54 -8.43
N SER A 52 24.75 0.24 -8.31
CA SER A 52 23.79 -0.67 -7.70
C SER A 52 24.31 -1.31 -6.41
N ALA A 53 23.39 -1.50 -5.45
CA ALA A 53 23.59 -2.33 -4.27
C ALA A 53 22.53 -3.42 -4.25
N VAL A 54 22.95 -4.66 -3.95
CA VAL A 54 22.08 -5.83 -3.92
C VAL A 54 21.91 -6.29 -2.49
N ARG A 55 20.67 -6.57 -2.10
CA ARG A 55 20.30 -7.12 -0.79
C ARG A 55 19.47 -8.37 -0.99
N GLU A 56 19.76 -9.42 -0.26
CA GLU A 56 18.90 -10.61 -0.21
C GLU A 56 18.06 -10.56 1.06
N ILE A 57 16.76 -10.77 0.86
CA ILE A 57 15.74 -10.59 1.89
C ILE A 57 14.87 -11.83 1.91
N ARG A 58 14.59 -12.35 3.09
CA ARG A 58 13.53 -13.34 3.31
C ARG A 58 12.33 -12.67 3.91
N THR A 59 11.16 -12.88 3.31
CA THR A 59 9.89 -12.44 3.88
C THR A 59 9.11 -13.64 4.39
N LYS A 60 8.45 -13.47 5.52
CA LYS A 60 7.42 -14.37 6.04
C LYS A 60 6.14 -13.57 6.13
N ASN A 61 5.07 -14.07 5.54
CA ASN A 61 3.78 -13.40 5.50
C ASN A 61 2.72 -14.32 6.09
N LEU A 62 1.79 -13.75 6.83
CA LEU A 62 0.69 -14.44 7.49
C LEU A 62 -0.57 -13.61 7.27
N GLU A 63 -1.54 -14.22 6.61
CA GLU A 63 -2.89 -13.70 6.42
C GLU A 63 -3.61 -13.68 7.77
N VAL A 64 -4.37 -12.60 8.03
CA VAL A 64 -5.11 -12.45 9.28
C VAL A 64 -6.58 -12.21 8.97
N ASP A 65 -7.44 -13.14 9.38
CA ASP A 65 -8.89 -12.99 9.22
C ASP A 65 -9.40 -11.77 9.99
N GLY A 66 -10.05 -10.85 9.27
CA GLY A 66 -10.74 -9.69 9.84
C GLY A 66 -9.84 -8.50 10.21
N ASP A 67 -8.55 -8.55 9.92
CA ASP A 67 -7.63 -7.41 10.07
C ASP A 67 -6.58 -7.41 8.94
N GLY A 68 -5.56 -6.56 9.01
CA GLY A 68 -4.46 -6.58 8.05
C GLY A 68 -3.42 -7.67 8.33
N ASP A 69 -2.65 -8.00 7.31
CA ASP A 69 -1.66 -9.07 7.37
C ASP A 69 -0.48 -8.76 8.30
N LYS A 70 0.22 -9.82 8.67
CA LYS A 70 1.49 -9.74 9.38
C LYS A 70 2.62 -10.14 8.44
N SER A 71 3.65 -9.30 8.38
CA SER A 71 4.84 -9.57 7.59
C SER A 71 6.11 -9.39 8.41
N MET A 72 7.10 -10.23 8.11
CA MET A 72 8.45 -10.13 8.66
C MET A 72 9.47 -10.20 7.52
N SER A 73 10.19 -9.10 7.30
CA SER A 73 11.30 -9.02 6.33
C SER A 73 12.63 -9.14 7.07
N ILE A 74 13.51 -10.06 6.65
CA ILE A 74 14.81 -10.32 7.27
C ILE A 74 15.89 -10.18 6.21
N PHE A 75 16.86 -9.30 6.43
CA PHE A 75 18.00 -9.11 5.53
C PHE A 75 19.06 -10.17 5.80
N ASP A 76 19.40 -10.98 4.81
CA ASP A 76 20.42 -12.01 4.92
C ASP A 76 21.79 -11.54 4.41
N THR A 77 21.79 -10.66 3.41
CA THR A 77 22.98 -10.06 2.82
C THR A 77 22.72 -8.60 2.40
N PRO A 78 23.74 -7.72 2.36
CA PRO A 78 25.15 -7.92 2.74
C PRO A 78 25.42 -7.95 4.26
N ARG A 79 26.68 -8.18 4.65
CA ARG A 79 27.13 -8.42 6.05
C ARG A 79 26.79 -7.28 7.01
N ASP A 80 26.90 -6.04 6.56
CA ASP A 80 26.63 -4.81 7.32
C ASP A 80 25.17 -4.66 7.74
N ILE A 81 24.24 -5.25 6.98
CA ILE A 81 22.81 -5.23 7.31
C ILE A 81 22.24 -6.61 7.70
N LYS A 82 23.05 -7.68 7.60
CA LYS A 82 22.64 -9.04 7.90
C LYS A 82 22.01 -9.16 9.30
N GLY A 83 20.83 -9.76 9.36
CA GLY A 83 20.04 -9.94 10.57
C GLY A 83 19.17 -8.73 10.94
N THR A 84 19.24 -7.62 10.18
CA THR A 84 18.24 -6.55 10.30
C THR A 84 16.89 -7.15 9.95
N ALA A 85 15.86 -6.86 10.76
CA ALA A 85 14.53 -7.38 10.52
C ALA A 85 13.48 -6.30 10.73
N MET A 86 12.48 -6.29 9.86
CA MET A 86 11.29 -5.46 9.95
C MET A 86 10.09 -6.35 10.22
N LEU A 87 9.32 -6.04 11.26
CA LEU A 87 8.03 -6.65 11.57
C LEU A 87 6.94 -5.62 11.33
N THR A 88 5.94 -5.96 10.56
CA THR A 88 4.76 -5.13 10.30
C THR A 88 3.51 -5.93 10.64
N PHE A 89 2.67 -5.37 11.50
CA PHE A 89 1.29 -5.77 11.69
C PHE A 89 0.42 -4.69 11.06
N SER A 90 -0.24 -5.01 9.96
CA SER A 90 -1.13 -4.08 9.31
C SER A 90 -2.51 -4.11 9.95
N HIS A 91 -3.20 -2.97 9.89
CA HIS A 91 -4.55 -2.85 10.43
C HIS A 91 -5.51 -2.22 9.43
N LYS A 92 -6.75 -2.69 9.37
CA LYS A 92 -7.78 -2.13 8.47
C LYS A 92 -8.13 -0.68 8.80
N LEU A 93 -8.38 -0.43 10.07
CA LEU A 93 -8.91 0.85 10.56
C LEU A 93 -7.87 1.68 11.32
N ASP A 94 -6.90 1.00 11.94
CA ASP A 94 -5.88 1.63 12.78
C ASP A 94 -4.55 1.86 12.03
N MET A 95 -3.62 2.51 12.70
CA MET A 95 -2.27 2.69 12.16
C MET A 95 -1.47 1.40 12.34
N ASP A 96 -0.81 0.97 11.26
CA ASP A 96 0.07 -0.19 11.29
C ASP A 96 1.13 -0.13 12.39
N ASP A 97 1.38 -1.29 12.96
CA ASP A 97 2.29 -1.53 14.06
C ASP A 97 3.61 -2.09 13.50
N GLN A 98 4.67 -1.31 13.66
CA GLN A 98 5.91 -1.54 12.92
C GLN A 98 7.14 -1.50 13.83
N TRP A 99 8.02 -2.49 13.70
CA TRP A 99 9.25 -2.60 14.48
C TRP A 99 10.45 -2.97 13.62
N LEU A 100 11.54 -2.23 13.81
CA LEU A 100 12.83 -2.48 13.19
C LEU A 100 13.80 -3.03 14.23
N TYR A 101 14.24 -4.27 14.05
CA TYR A 101 15.33 -4.87 14.81
C TYR A 101 16.68 -4.57 14.15
N LEU A 102 17.60 -4.01 14.92
CA LEU A 102 18.95 -3.68 14.50
C LEU A 102 19.96 -4.57 15.25
N PRO A 103 20.57 -5.57 14.60
CA PRO A 103 21.41 -6.58 15.26
C PRO A 103 22.68 -5.96 15.86
N ALA A 104 23.28 -4.99 15.17
CA ALA A 104 24.47 -4.28 15.67
C ALA A 104 24.24 -3.59 17.03
N LEU A 105 23.00 -3.18 17.31
CA LEU A 105 22.61 -2.54 18.56
C LEU A 105 21.90 -3.49 19.52
N LYS A 106 21.55 -4.71 19.07
CA LYS A 106 20.64 -5.64 19.76
C LYS A 106 19.37 -4.96 20.26
N ARG A 107 18.81 -4.03 19.48
CA ARG A 107 17.67 -3.20 19.85
C ARG A 107 16.54 -3.32 18.85
N VAL A 108 15.33 -3.32 19.38
CA VAL A 108 14.09 -3.15 18.61
C VAL A 108 13.66 -1.69 18.72
N LYS A 109 13.43 -1.04 17.59
CA LYS A 109 12.90 0.32 17.51
C LYS A 109 11.50 0.27 16.91
N ARG A 110 10.50 0.79 17.61
CA ARG A 110 9.17 1.00 17.02
C ARG A 110 9.24 2.13 16.00
N ILE A 111 8.71 1.92 14.81
CA ILE A 111 8.53 2.95 13.80
C ILE A 111 7.25 3.71 14.16
N SER A 112 7.41 4.95 14.60
CA SER A 112 6.26 5.79 14.88
C SER A 112 5.49 6.02 13.59
N SER A 113 4.17 5.97 13.69
CA SER A 113 3.25 6.21 12.61
C SER A 113 3.36 7.61 11.97
N ARG A 114 4.03 8.57 12.64
CA ARG A 114 4.40 9.88 12.05
C ARG A 114 5.57 9.82 11.07
N ASN A 115 6.40 8.78 11.17
CA ASN A 115 7.64 8.62 10.39
C ASN A 115 7.49 7.58 9.27
N LYS A 116 6.28 7.06 9.04
CA LYS A 116 6.05 5.95 8.12
C LYS A 116 6.25 6.28 6.64
N SER A 117 6.19 7.57 6.30
CA SER A 117 6.50 8.08 4.95
C SER A 117 8.00 8.19 4.69
N GLY A 118 8.85 7.93 5.70
CA GLY A 118 10.30 7.92 5.54
C GLY A 118 10.79 6.68 4.78
N PRO A 119 11.95 6.77 4.11
CA PRO A 119 12.48 5.69 3.29
C PRO A 119 12.86 4.47 4.12
N PHE A 120 12.52 3.29 3.61
CA PHE A 120 12.87 2.00 4.17
C PHE A 120 14.30 1.63 3.76
N MET A 121 15.21 1.67 4.72
CA MET A 121 16.62 1.28 4.55
C MET A 121 17.30 1.92 3.32
N GLY A 122 16.96 3.17 3.01
CA GLY A 122 17.53 3.91 1.88
C GLY A 122 17.06 3.43 0.50
N SER A 123 15.97 2.64 0.44
CA SER A 123 15.25 2.35 -0.80
C SER A 123 14.20 3.42 -1.09
N GLU A 124 13.60 3.33 -2.26
CA GLU A 124 12.47 4.13 -2.73
C GLU A 124 11.13 3.72 -2.12
N PHE A 125 11.07 2.58 -1.42
CA PHE A 125 9.91 2.22 -0.61
C PHE A 125 9.93 3.00 0.70
N ALA A 126 8.77 3.49 1.13
CA ALA A 126 8.52 3.99 2.47
C ALA A 126 8.14 2.85 3.42
N TYR A 127 8.21 3.07 4.73
CA TYR A 127 7.72 2.07 5.71
C TYR A 127 6.23 1.75 5.51
N GLU A 128 5.42 2.73 5.10
CA GLU A 128 3.99 2.53 4.84
C GLU A 128 3.70 1.63 3.63
N ASP A 129 4.69 1.40 2.76
CA ASP A 129 4.55 0.51 1.59
C ASP A 129 4.76 -0.97 1.94
N LEU A 130 5.25 -1.27 3.15
CA LEU A 130 5.55 -2.65 3.60
C LEU A 130 4.36 -3.33 4.29
N GLY A 131 3.27 -2.61 4.50
CA GLY A 131 2.04 -3.14 5.04
C GLY A 131 1.10 -3.67 3.96
N SER A 132 0.17 -4.55 4.36
CA SER A 132 -0.91 -4.99 3.49
C SER A 132 -1.84 -3.83 3.12
N GLN A 133 -2.46 -3.98 1.95
CA GLN A 133 -3.23 -2.93 1.29
C GLN A 133 -4.72 -3.09 1.61
N GLU A 134 -5.13 -2.55 2.75
CA GLU A 134 -6.51 -2.67 3.23
C GLU A 134 -7.46 -1.74 2.47
N VAL A 135 -8.63 -2.25 2.07
CA VAL A 135 -9.64 -1.47 1.34
C VAL A 135 -10.07 -0.25 2.16
N GLU A 136 -10.21 -0.40 3.47
CA GLU A 136 -10.65 0.61 4.41
C GLU A 136 -9.68 1.80 4.53
N LYS A 137 -8.40 1.64 4.17
CA LYS A 137 -7.41 2.72 4.24
C LYS A 137 -7.60 3.82 3.20
N TYR A 138 -8.47 3.64 2.21
CA TYR A 138 -8.57 4.56 1.08
C TYR A 138 -10.01 4.92 0.70
N GLU A 139 -10.16 6.12 0.15
CA GLU A 139 -11.31 6.48 -0.70
C GLU A 139 -10.99 6.21 -2.15
N TYR A 140 -11.96 5.69 -2.91
CA TYR A 140 -11.77 5.27 -4.29
C TYR A 140 -12.61 6.12 -5.23
N ILE A 141 -12.02 6.45 -6.38
CA ILE A 141 -12.68 7.16 -7.47
C ILE A 141 -12.33 6.43 -8.76
N TYR A 142 -13.34 5.86 -9.41
CA TYR A 142 -13.17 5.26 -10.72
C TYR A 142 -12.85 6.35 -11.76
N LEU A 143 -11.83 6.11 -12.59
CA LEU A 143 -11.37 7.04 -13.62
C LEU A 143 -11.65 6.56 -15.04
N GLY A 144 -12.22 5.37 -15.20
CA GLY A 144 -12.48 4.76 -16.51
C GLY A 144 -11.67 3.49 -16.75
N GLU A 145 -11.68 3.06 -18.00
CA GLU A 145 -10.89 1.93 -18.49
C GLU A 145 -9.67 2.46 -19.25
N ASP A 146 -8.61 1.67 -19.26
CA ASP A 146 -7.34 1.99 -19.93
C ASP A 146 -6.70 0.69 -20.44
N GLN A 147 -5.65 0.79 -21.23
CA GLN A 147 -4.85 -0.36 -21.64
C GLN A 147 -3.40 -0.16 -21.22
N LEU A 148 -2.86 -1.09 -20.44
CA LEU A 148 -1.46 -1.05 -20.00
C LEU A 148 -0.70 -2.23 -20.61
N ASN A 149 0.27 -1.93 -21.49
CA ASN A 149 1.10 -2.93 -22.17
C ASN A 149 0.26 -4.03 -22.88
N GLY A 150 -0.85 -3.64 -23.51
CA GLY A 150 -1.75 -4.56 -24.20
C GLY A 150 -2.83 -5.21 -23.32
N VAL A 151 -2.78 -5.04 -22.00
CA VAL A 151 -3.74 -5.61 -21.05
C VAL A 151 -4.83 -4.58 -20.73
N SER A 152 -6.10 -4.97 -20.90
CA SER A 152 -7.25 -4.17 -20.50
C SER A 152 -7.27 -3.98 -18.98
N ALA A 153 -7.41 -2.74 -18.52
CA ALA A 153 -7.33 -2.39 -17.12
C ALA A 153 -8.44 -1.43 -16.69
N PHE A 154 -8.94 -1.62 -15.48
CA PHE A 154 -9.65 -0.56 -14.76
C PHE A 154 -8.63 0.45 -14.24
N LYS A 155 -8.95 1.74 -14.36
CA LYS A 155 -8.14 2.82 -13.80
C LYS A 155 -8.91 3.48 -12.67
N SER A 156 -8.30 3.52 -11.50
CA SER A 156 -8.88 4.12 -10.31
C SER A 156 -7.89 5.04 -9.62
N LYS A 157 -8.39 6.09 -8.99
CA LYS A 157 -7.64 6.90 -8.02
C LYS A 157 -8.00 6.41 -6.63
N ARG A 158 -7.01 6.21 -5.77
CA ARG A 158 -7.23 6.00 -4.34
C ARG A 158 -6.54 7.08 -3.51
N VAL A 159 -7.24 7.59 -2.50
CA VAL A 159 -6.77 8.66 -1.61
C VAL A 159 -6.68 8.08 -0.19
N PRO A 160 -5.49 8.09 0.45
CA PRO A 160 -5.35 7.57 1.81
C PRO A 160 -6.23 8.37 2.80
N ARG A 161 -6.96 7.66 3.68
CA ARG A 161 -7.77 8.24 4.75
C ARG A 161 -7.02 8.45 6.07
N TYR A 162 -5.81 7.94 6.17
CA TYR A 162 -4.99 8.01 7.37
C TYR A 162 -4.01 9.19 7.35
N LYS A 163 -3.65 9.68 8.54
CA LYS A 163 -2.69 10.78 8.69
C LYS A 163 -1.25 10.30 8.50
N HIS A 164 -0.37 11.26 8.21
CA HIS A 164 1.09 11.06 8.09
C HIS A 164 1.52 10.11 6.95
N THR A 165 0.65 9.88 5.97
CA THR A 165 1.06 9.32 4.67
C THR A 165 1.96 10.29 3.91
N GLY A 166 2.90 9.76 3.13
CA GLY A 166 3.65 10.52 2.12
C GLY A 166 2.86 10.79 0.85
N TYR A 167 1.72 10.11 0.66
CA TYR A 167 0.95 10.14 -0.59
C TYR A 167 -0.28 11.03 -0.50
N LYS A 168 -0.40 12.00 -1.43
CA LYS A 168 -1.66 12.75 -1.59
C LYS A 168 -2.76 11.91 -2.26
N LYS A 169 -2.35 11.03 -3.17
CA LYS A 169 -3.18 10.10 -3.94
C LYS A 169 -2.28 9.09 -4.65
N GLN A 170 -2.86 7.97 -5.05
CA GLN A 170 -2.24 6.96 -5.93
C GLN A 170 -3.18 6.70 -7.11
N ILE A 171 -2.64 6.41 -8.30
CA ILE A 171 -3.44 6.05 -9.48
C ILE A 171 -3.11 4.60 -9.81
N ILE A 172 -4.09 3.73 -9.66
CA ILE A 172 -3.91 2.29 -9.81
C ILE A 172 -4.55 1.81 -11.12
N TRP A 173 -3.84 0.92 -11.81
CA TRP A 173 -4.36 0.15 -12.94
C TRP A 173 -4.54 -1.28 -12.47
N ILE A 174 -5.77 -1.79 -12.52
CA ILE A 174 -6.14 -3.15 -12.14
C ILE A 174 -6.49 -3.93 -13.39
N ASP A 175 -5.89 -5.09 -13.59
CA ASP A 175 -6.25 -6.02 -14.66
C ASP A 175 -7.74 -6.40 -14.58
N LYS A 176 -8.49 -6.28 -15.69
CA LYS A 176 -9.95 -6.52 -15.68
C LYS A 176 -10.33 -7.99 -15.51
N ASP A 177 -9.44 -8.92 -15.86
CA ASP A 177 -9.73 -10.35 -15.83
C ASP A 177 -9.26 -10.95 -14.51
N ARG A 178 -8.05 -10.59 -14.09
CA ARG A 178 -7.36 -11.16 -12.92
C ARG A 178 -7.57 -10.37 -11.63
N TYR A 179 -7.93 -9.09 -11.74
CA TYR A 179 -8.04 -8.17 -10.61
C TYR A 179 -6.74 -8.06 -9.78
N ILE A 180 -5.61 -7.97 -10.49
CA ILE A 180 -4.30 -7.71 -9.87
C ILE A 180 -3.80 -6.32 -10.25
N PRO A 181 -3.06 -5.62 -9.37
CA PRO A 181 -2.40 -4.37 -9.72
C PRO A 181 -1.36 -4.56 -10.82
N LEU A 182 -1.49 -3.78 -11.89
CA LEU A 182 -0.50 -3.74 -12.98
C LEU A 182 0.47 -2.56 -12.81
N ARG A 183 -0.01 -1.45 -12.22
CA ARG A 183 0.76 -0.23 -11.91
C ARG A 183 0.06 0.57 -10.82
N ILE A 184 0.84 1.25 -9.98
CA ILE A 184 0.41 2.19 -8.93
C ILE A 184 1.16 3.51 -9.11
#